data_AF-A0A9D8TB10-F1
#
_entry.id   AF-A0A9D8TB10-F1
#
_cell.length_a   1.000
_cell.length_b   1.000
_cell.length_c   1.000
_cell.angle_alpha   90.00
_cell.angle_beta   90.00
_cell.angle_gamma   90.00
#
_symmetry.space_group_name_H-M   'P 1'
#
loop_
_entity.id
_entity.type
_entity.pdbx_description
1 polymer ?
#
loop_
_entity_poly.entity_id
_entity_poly.type
_entity_poly.pdbx_seq_one_letter_code
_entity_poly.pdbx_strand_id
1 'polypeptide(L)'
;HIFYSCIAVRFVMGNNSNLKYGARLINTVLGDNSTISCCEVLHSLIFPGHEQHHNNSFLVAAVLKGQTNIAAGATLGSNHNSRTNDNEIQAGRGFWPGLCSSVKHSCRFASFTLLSKADYPVEMDIKLPFSLVNNNTHTNELEVMPAFWWLYNMYALARNSWKYQSRDKRKRKHQHIEFDTYAPDSMEEVIAGRKLLEIWTAKAAIQEQGKRLEDYDYKALRELGKTLLQDKNAIKALEIFGEDMEKSRRKVRILKVYEAYHAYGDMLIYYAIRNVLSYLKEHPQDNFSTMLEALKEDRREKSWNNLGGQLMMTRDLDQLREDIKNGSLASWDDIHHRYDEIWEKYTIDKLRHAYLSLCYLLEVDSISKEQWQDLLNKAIDIQEYVCQQVYISRKKDYENIYRRNTYRNEEEMIASVGLLEDNSFIKQVREETALFKQEIENLSQRL
;
A
#
# COMPACT_ATOMS: atom_id res chain seq x y z
N HIS A 1 -15.03 -20.05 9.57
CA HIS A 1 -15.42 -21.39 9.06
C HIS A 1 -14.19 -22.28 9.01
N ILE A 2 -14.23 -23.43 9.70
CA ILE A 2 -13.12 -24.39 9.72
C ILE A 2 -13.56 -25.62 8.92
N PHE A 3 -12.74 -26.05 7.96
CA PHE A 3 -13.14 -27.09 7.01
C PHE A 3 -11.98 -28.04 6.69
N TYR A 4 -12.23 -29.35 6.82
CA TYR A 4 -11.36 -30.42 6.31
C TYR A 4 -9.94 -30.45 6.93
N SER A 5 -9.73 -31.34 7.90
CA SER A 5 -8.41 -31.76 8.42
C SER A 5 -7.47 -30.66 8.92
N CYS A 6 -7.98 -29.53 9.40
CA CYS A 6 -7.16 -28.43 9.92
C CYS A 6 -6.62 -28.74 11.33
N ILE A 7 -5.42 -28.24 11.64
CA ILE A 7 -4.81 -28.30 12.97
C ILE A 7 -4.59 -26.88 13.46
N ALA A 8 -5.15 -26.53 14.63
CA ALA A 8 -4.96 -25.21 15.22
C ALA A 8 -4.59 -25.33 16.70
N VAL A 9 -3.49 -24.70 17.11
CA VAL A 9 -2.92 -24.82 18.47
C VAL A 9 -2.52 -23.44 18.96
N ARG A 10 -3.04 -23.01 20.12
CA ARG A 10 -2.78 -21.67 20.72
C ARG A 10 -2.96 -20.56 19.68
N PHE A 11 -4.19 -20.39 19.22
CA PHE A 11 -4.52 -19.47 18.13
C PHE A 11 -5.66 -18.54 18.50
N VAL A 12 -5.72 -17.40 17.81
CA VAL A 12 -6.88 -16.51 17.79
C VAL A 12 -7.32 -16.38 16.33
N MET A 13 -8.63 -16.44 16.08
CA MET A 13 -9.19 -16.30 14.74
C MET A 13 -10.30 -15.27 14.74
N GLY A 14 -10.17 -14.28 13.86
CA GLY A 14 -11.11 -13.19 13.67
C GLY A 14 -12.43 -13.60 13.03
N ASN A 15 -13.36 -12.65 13.04
CA ASN A 15 -14.68 -12.80 12.46
C ASN A 15 -14.60 -12.93 10.93
N ASN A 16 -15.49 -13.75 10.36
CA ASN A 16 -15.54 -14.04 8.92
C ASN A 16 -14.23 -14.63 8.34
N SER A 17 -13.41 -15.26 9.18
CA SER A 17 -12.17 -15.92 8.74
C SER A 17 -12.38 -17.41 8.46
N ASN A 18 -11.51 -17.95 7.60
CA ASN A 18 -11.59 -19.29 7.05
C ASN A 18 -10.27 -20.05 7.27
N LEU A 19 -10.35 -21.25 7.84
CA LEU A 19 -9.25 -22.20 7.93
C LEU A 19 -9.66 -23.48 7.20
N LYS A 20 -8.97 -23.85 6.13
CA LYS A 20 -9.44 -24.92 5.23
C LYS A 20 -8.34 -25.92 4.84
N TYR A 21 -8.76 -27.12 4.47
CA TYR A 21 -7.99 -28.08 3.68
C TYR A 21 -6.61 -28.41 4.24
N GLY A 22 -6.55 -28.88 5.49
CA GLY A 22 -5.27 -29.30 6.09
C GLY A 22 -4.40 -28.17 6.64
N ALA A 23 -4.90 -26.93 6.66
CA ALA A 23 -4.13 -25.80 7.17
C ALA A 23 -3.72 -26.00 8.64
N ARG A 24 -2.49 -25.60 8.95
CA ARG A 24 -1.90 -25.63 10.30
C ARG A 24 -1.69 -24.20 10.80
N LEU A 25 -2.34 -23.86 11.91
CA LEU A 25 -2.30 -22.53 12.51
C LEU A 25 -1.84 -22.63 13.97
N ILE A 26 -0.58 -22.30 14.25
CA ILE A 26 0.06 -22.60 15.55
C ILE A 26 0.67 -21.33 16.16
N ASN A 27 0.34 -20.97 17.41
CA ASN A 27 0.85 -19.76 18.07
C ASN A 27 0.60 -18.48 17.25
N THR A 28 -0.56 -18.39 16.59
CA THR A 28 -0.84 -17.37 15.59
C THR A 28 -2.16 -16.66 15.83
N VAL A 29 -2.17 -15.34 15.63
CA VAL A 29 -3.38 -14.53 15.54
C VAL A 29 -3.71 -14.32 14.06
N LEU A 30 -4.90 -14.75 13.65
CA LEU A 30 -5.44 -14.54 12.31
C LEU A 30 -6.57 -13.51 12.36
N GLY A 31 -6.35 -12.33 11.78
CA GLY A 31 -7.30 -11.23 11.76
C GLY A 31 -8.59 -11.54 10.99
N ASP A 32 -9.56 -10.66 11.16
CA ASP A 32 -10.87 -10.67 10.52
C ASP A 32 -10.81 -10.81 8.97
N ASN A 33 -11.86 -11.37 8.36
CA ASN A 33 -11.99 -11.49 6.90
C ASN A 33 -10.81 -12.20 6.21
N SER A 34 -10.15 -13.14 6.89
CA SER A 34 -8.94 -13.79 6.35
C SER A 34 -9.20 -15.23 5.93
N THR A 35 -8.45 -15.73 4.95
CA THR A 35 -8.54 -17.12 4.48
C THR A 35 -7.17 -17.76 4.46
N ILE A 36 -7.01 -18.85 5.20
CA ILE A 36 -5.83 -19.73 5.19
C ILE A 36 -6.25 -21.13 4.76
N SER A 37 -5.57 -21.69 3.77
CA SER A 37 -5.82 -23.04 3.25
C SER A 37 -4.52 -23.77 2.91
N CYS A 38 -4.45 -25.08 3.19
CA CYS A 38 -3.41 -25.98 2.69
C CYS A 38 -1.94 -25.62 3.01
N CYS A 39 -1.69 -24.83 4.04
CA CYS A 39 -0.38 -24.28 4.38
C CYS A 39 -0.12 -24.36 5.88
N GLU A 40 1.11 -24.03 6.28
CA GLU A 40 1.55 -24.02 7.67
C GLU A 40 1.99 -22.61 8.09
N VAL A 41 1.37 -22.12 9.17
CA VAL A 41 1.55 -20.78 9.71
C VAL A 41 1.83 -20.86 11.21
N LEU A 42 3.00 -20.37 11.64
CA LEU A 42 3.42 -20.40 13.03
C LEU A 42 3.86 -19.04 13.56
N HIS A 43 3.68 -18.80 14.86
CA HIS A 43 4.28 -17.64 15.55
C HIS A 43 4.07 -16.31 14.83
N SER A 44 2.85 -16.10 14.32
CA SER A 44 2.57 -14.97 13.42
C SER A 44 1.43 -14.10 13.93
N LEU A 45 1.53 -12.80 13.67
CA LEU A 45 0.47 -11.81 13.89
C LEU A 45 -0.01 -11.31 12.52
N ILE A 46 -1.20 -11.74 12.13
CA ILE A 46 -1.74 -11.47 10.80
C ILE A 46 -2.99 -10.60 10.96
N PHE A 47 -2.95 -9.40 10.40
CA PHE A 47 -4.06 -8.45 10.44
C PHE A 47 -5.12 -8.77 9.37
N PRO A 48 -6.30 -8.12 9.42
CA PRO A 48 -7.45 -8.49 8.61
C PRO A 48 -7.25 -8.48 7.09
N GLY A 49 -8.08 -9.25 6.39
CA GLY A 49 -8.09 -9.35 4.93
C GLY A 49 -6.89 -10.13 4.36
N HIS A 50 -6.34 -11.08 5.12
CA HIS A 50 -5.22 -11.90 4.67
C HIS A 50 -5.69 -13.08 3.81
N GLU A 51 -4.98 -13.36 2.73
CA GLU A 51 -5.27 -14.45 1.81
C GLU A 51 -4.04 -15.35 1.61
N GLN A 52 -4.18 -16.62 1.97
CA GLN A 52 -3.17 -17.67 1.77
C GLN A 52 -3.92 -18.98 1.47
N HIS A 53 -4.45 -19.10 0.26
CA HIS A 53 -5.43 -20.12 -0.11
C HIS A 53 -4.89 -21.22 -1.05
N HIS A 54 -3.57 -21.26 -1.26
CA HIS A 54 -2.92 -22.28 -2.08
C HIS A 54 -2.05 -23.22 -1.25
N ASN A 55 -1.86 -24.45 -1.73
CA ASN A 55 -1.04 -25.46 -1.07
C ASN A 55 0.41 -24.96 -0.89
N ASN A 56 1.07 -25.46 0.17
CA ASN A 56 2.53 -25.51 0.37
C ASN A 56 3.31 -24.22 0.69
N SER A 57 2.67 -23.10 0.99
CA SER A 57 3.38 -21.97 1.60
C SER A 57 3.68 -22.22 3.09
N PHE A 58 4.79 -21.64 3.56
CA PHE A 58 5.26 -21.70 4.95
C PHE A 58 5.50 -20.29 5.47
N LEU A 59 4.87 -19.95 6.59
CA LEU A 59 4.98 -18.63 7.23
C LEU A 59 5.31 -18.83 8.71
N VAL A 60 6.43 -18.26 9.16
CA VAL A 60 6.85 -18.33 10.56
C VAL A 60 7.44 -17.00 11.01
N ALA A 61 7.25 -16.63 12.28
CA ALA A 61 7.83 -15.42 12.87
C ALA A 61 7.53 -14.16 12.03
N ALA A 62 6.25 -13.86 11.82
CA ALA A 62 5.85 -12.79 10.91
C ALA A 62 4.75 -11.88 11.46
N VAL A 63 4.88 -10.59 11.19
CA VAL A 63 3.84 -9.58 11.35
C VAL A 63 3.38 -9.11 9.97
N LEU A 64 2.18 -9.52 9.56
CA LEU A 64 1.58 -9.13 8.29
C LEU A 64 0.45 -8.14 8.53
N LYS A 65 0.62 -6.89 8.10
CA LYS A 65 -0.26 -5.76 8.47
C LYS A 65 -1.58 -5.69 7.70
N GLY A 66 -2.02 -6.79 7.09
CA GLY A 66 -3.37 -6.94 6.55
C GLY A 66 -3.45 -6.72 5.05
N GLN A 67 -4.58 -7.07 4.44
CA GLN A 67 -4.77 -7.05 2.98
C GLN A 67 -3.68 -7.82 2.21
N THR A 68 -2.98 -8.75 2.87
CA THR A 68 -1.81 -9.45 2.34
C THR A 68 -2.23 -10.69 1.55
N ASN A 69 -1.43 -11.06 0.55
CA ASN A 69 -1.69 -12.24 -0.27
C ASN A 69 -0.42 -13.08 -0.42
N ILE A 70 -0.38 -14.24 0.22
CA ILE A 70 0.78 -15.13 0.22
C ILE A 70 0.59 -16.22 -0.83
N ALA A 71 1.42 -16.16 -1.87
CA ALA A 71 1.36 -17.10 -2.98
C ALA A 71 1.85 -18.52 -2.58
N ALA A 72 1.51 -19.51 -3.41
CA ALA A 72 1.96 -20.88 -3.24
C ALA A 72 3.49 -20.97 -3.23
N GLY A 73 4.03 -21.84 -2.37
CA GLY A 73 5.45 -22.14 -2.24
C GLY A 73 6.27 -21.02 -1.62
N ALA A 74 5.66 -19.90 -1.23
CA ALA A 74 6.37 -18.85 -0.51
C ALA A 74 6.82 -19.38 0.86
N THR A 75 8.10 -19.17 1.18
CA THR A 75 8.70 -19.55 2.47
C THR A 75 9.20 -18.28 3.15
N LEU A 76 8.51 -17.87 4.20
CA LEU A 76 8.65 -16.53 4.78
C LEU A 76 8.95 -16.63 6.27
N GLY A 77 10.05 -15.99 6.64
CA GLY A 77 10.60 -15.98 7.98
C GLY A 77 11.40 -17.24 8.24
N SER A 78 12.07 -17.25 9.39
CA SER A 78 12.81 -18.43 9.83
C SER A 78 13.00 -18.40 11.33
N ASN A 79 12.84 -19.56 11.96
CA ASN A 79 13.19 -19.81 13.35
C ASN A 79 14.39 -20.77 13.50
N HIS A 80 15.08 -21.07 12.39
CA HIS A 80 16.22 -22.00 12.33
C HIS A 80 17.40 -21.36 11.59
N ASN A 81 18.16 -20.51 12.29
CA ASN A 81 19.29 -19.75 11.73
C ASN A 81 20.60 -19.88 12.54
N SER A 82 20.69 -20.83 13.48
CA SER A 82 21.79 -21.03 14.45
C SER A 82 22.09 -19.85 15.40
N ARG A 83 21.27 -18.79 15.39
CA ARG A 83 21.39 -17.58 16.21
C ARG A 83 20.09 -17.36 17.00
N THR A 84 19.74 -16.11 17.28
CA THR A 84 18.48 -15.75 17.95
C THR A 84 17.29 -16.40 17.26
N ASN A 85 16.35 -16.86 18.08
CA ASN A 85 15.32 -17.83 17.72
C ASN A 85 14.43 -17.38 16.56
N ASP A 86 14.29 -16.07 16.29
CA ASP A 86 13.35 -15.55 15.30
C ASP A 86 14.00 -14.52 14.38
N ASN A 87 13.95 -14.76 13.06
CA ASN A 87 14.19 -13.75 12.03
C ASN A 87 12.84 -13.17 11.60
N GLU A 88 12.37 -12.17 12.33
CA GLU A 88 11.04 -11.63 12.11
C GLU A 88 10.89 -10.94 10.74
N ILE A 89 9.83 -11.28 10.02
CA ILE A 89 9.39 -10.50 8.87
C ILE A 89 8.25 -9.57 9.29
N GLN A 90 8.40 -8.28 9.02
CA GLN A 90 7.34 -7.30 9.16
C GLN A 90 6.95 -6.73 7.80
N ALA A 91 5.72 -6.94 7.37
CA ALA A 91 5.26 -6.47 6.07
C ALA A 91 4.00 -5.59 6.17
N GLY A 92 4.00 -4.47 5.45
CA GLY A 92 2.91 -3.52 5.35
C GLY A 92 1.63 -4.10 4.70
N ARG A 93 0.59 -3.27 4.65
CA ARG A 93 -0.70 -3.64 4.03
C ARG A 93 -0.47 -4.05 2.59
N GLY A 94 -1.16 -5.06 2.07
CA GLY A 94 -1.04 -5.40 0.64
C GLY A 94 0.24 -6.12 0.23
N PHE A 95 1.09 -6.53 1.18
CA PHE A 95 2.28 -7.33 0.87
C PHE A 95 1.92 -8.62 0.11
N TRP A 96 2.65 -8.87 -0.98
CA TRP A 96 2.43 -10.01 -1.85
C TRP A 96 3.77 -10.62 -2.28
N PRO A 97 4.23 -11.71 -1.64
CA PRO A 97 5.34 -12.49 -2.16
C PRO A 97 4.88 -13.39 -3.30
N GLY A 98 5.55 -13.30 -4.45
CA GLY A 98 5.27 -14.13 -5.62
C GLY A 98 5.49 -15.62 -5.36
N LEU A 99 5.04 -16.46 -6.29
CA LEU A 99 5.15 -17.91 -6.18
C LEU A 99 6.59 -18.34 -5.88
N CYS A 100 6.76 -19.27 -4.94
CA CYS A 100 8.08 -19.83 -4.59
C CYS A 100 9.12 -18.79 -4.14
N SER A 101 8.71 -17.65 -3.59
CA SER A 101 9.66 -16.68 -3.03
C SER A 101 10.15 -17.14 -1.65
N SER A 102 11.44 -16.97 -1.36
CA SER A 102 12.02 -17.30 -0.04
C SER A 102 12.59 -16.06 0.63
N VAL A 103 12.18 -15.77 1.87
CA VAL A 103 12.78 -14.73 2.72
C VAL A 103 13.13 -15.35 4.07
N LYS A 104 14.43 -15.48 4.36
CA LYS A 104 14.91 -16.22 5.54
C LYS A 104 15.37 -15.36 6.71
N HIS A 105 15.69 -14.10 6.44
CA HIS A 105 16.29 -13.18 7.40
C HIS A 105 15.30 -12.10 7.83
N SER A 106 15.67 -11.36 8.88
CA SER A 106 14.83 -10.26 9.38
C SER A 106 14.66 -9.22 8.28
N CYS A 107 13.41 -9.00 7.89
CA CYS A 107 13.08 -8.14 6.76
C CYS A 107 11.87 -7.26 7.08
N ARG A 108 11.93 -6.01 6.63
CA ARG A 108 10.81 -5.08 6.65
C ARG A 108 10.41 -4.71 5.22
N PHE A 109 9.11 -4.66 4.96
CA PHE A 109 8.55 -4.26 3.67
C PHE A 109 7.46 -3.20 3.85
N ALA A 110 7.58 -2.10 3.09
CA ALA A 110 6.55 -1.06 2.98
C ALA A 110 5.24 -1.60 2.39
N SER A 111 4.17 -0.84 2.52
CA SER A 111 2.85 -1.21 2.03
C SER A 111 2.86 -1.49 0.54
N PHE A 112 2.12 -2.52 0.14
CA PHE A 112 1.90 -2.96 -1.23
C PHE A 112 3.21 -3.36 -1.94
N THR A 113 4.17 -3.90 -1.19
CA THR A 113 5.37 -4.51 -1.79
C THR A 113 5.04 -5.87 -2.39
N LEU A 114 5.35 -6.04 -3.68
CA LEU A 114 5.29 -7.29 -4.42
C LEU A 114 6.71 -7.86 -4.55
N LEU A 115 6.95 -9.10 -4.13
CA LEU A 115 8.20 -9.80 -4.43
C LEU A 115 8.03 -10.59 -5.72
N SER A 116 8.99 -10.46 -6.65
CA SER A 116 9.11 -11.41 -7.76
C SER A 116 9.50 -12.79 -7.21
N LYS A 117 9.27 -13.84 -8.00
CA LYS A 117 9.73 -15.18 -7.64
C LYS A 117 11.25 -15.19 -7.56
N ALA A 118 11.79 -15.30 -6.35
CA ALA A 118 13.23 -15.47 -6.11
C ALA A 118 13.54 -15.89 -4.67
N ASP A 119 14.80 -16.29 -4.44
CA ASP A 119 15.38 -16.36 -3.11
C ASP A 119 15.92 -14.98 -2.70
N TYR A 120 15.58 -14.52 -1.50
CA TYR A 120 16.09 -13.28 -0.90
C TYR A 120 16.93 -13.64 0.32
N PRO A 121 18.27 -13.78 0.15
CA PRO A 121 19.12 -14.49 1.11
C PRO A 121 19.69 -13.61 2.22
N VAL A 122 19.24 -12.37 2.38
CA VAL A 122 19.82 -11.39 3.32
C VAL A 122 18.73 -10.54 3.99
N GLU A 123 19.08 -9.87 5.08
CA GLU A 123 18.23 -8.87 5.72
C GLU A 123 17.93 -7.70 4.77
N MET A 124 16.67 -7.25 4.73
CA MET A 124 16.20 -6.15 3.87
C MET A 124 15.29 -5.18 4.63
N ASP A 125 15.34 -3.91 4.24
CA ASP A 125 14.39 -2.87 4.65
C ASP A 125 13.89 -2.14 3.39
N ILE A 126 12.81 -2.66 2.80
CA ILE A 126 12.24 -2.10 1.57
C ILE A 126 11.30 -0.96 1.95
N LYS A 127 11.79 0.26 1.79
CA LYS A 127 11.14 1.51 2.22
C LYS A 127 10.11 2.07 1.23
N LEU A 128 10.19 1.67 -0.04
CA LEU A 128 9.40 2.26 -1.12
C LEU A 128 8.07 1.50 -1.28
N PRO A 129 6.91 2.14 -1.05
CA PRO A 129 5.63 1.45 -1.12
C PRO A 129 5.18 1.22 -2.56
N PHE A 130 4.16 0.37 -2.71
CA PHE A 130 3.58 -0.01 -3.99
C PHE A 130 4.59 -0.62 -4.97
N SER A 131 5.69 -1.17 -4.45
CA SER A 131 6.85 -1.54 -5.24
C SER A 131 6.82 -2.99 -5.74
N LEU A 132 7.55 -3.24 -6.83
CA LEU A 132 8.01 -4.57 -7.20
C LEU A 132 9.48 -4.70 -6.80
N VAL A 133 9.82 -5.75 -6.06
CA VAL A 133 11.19 -6.08 -5.66
C VAL A 133 11.61 -7.33 -6.41
N ASN A 134 12.72 -7.25 -7.13
CA ASN A 134 13.26 -8.34 -7.93
C ASN A 134 14.70 -8.63 -7.54
N ASN A 135 15.04 -9.90 -7.33
CA ASN A 135 16.42 -10.32 -7.15
C ASN A 135 17.03 -10.62 -8.53
N ASN A 136 17.80 -9.68 -9.08
CA ASN A 136 18.47 -9.86 -10.37
C ASN A 136 19.83 -10.55 -10.16
N THR A 137 19.84 -11.86 -10.30
CA THR A 137 21.05 -12.68 -10.13
C THR A 137 22.07 -12.51 -11.25
N HIS A 138 21.65 -12.02 -12.43
CA HIS A 138 22.55 -11.80 -13.56
C HIS A 138 23.47 -10.60 -13.33
N THR A 139 22.92 -9.49 -12.86
CA THR A 139 23.70 -8.27 -12.55
C THR A 139 24.17 -8.21 -11.09
N ASN A 140 23.78 -9.18 -10.27
CA ASN A 140 23.99 -9.18 -8.82
C ASN A 140 23.45 -7.88 -8.19
N GLU A 141 22.21 -7.53 -8.50
CA GLU A 141 21.53 -6.35 -7.97
C GLU A 141 20.18 -6.73 -7.34
N LEU A 142 19.80 -6.01 -6.29
CA LEU A 142 18.40 -5.96 -5.89
C LEU A 142 17.73 -4.83 -6.66
N GLU A 143 16.71 -5.15 -7.46
CA GLU A 143 15.95 -4.16 -8.20
C GLU A 143 14.67 -3.82 -7.42
N VAL A 144 14.41 -2.52 -7.22
CA VAL A 144 13.17 -2.03 -6.63
C VAL A 144 12.52 -1.06 -7.61
N MET A 145 11.31 -1.38 -8.06
CA MET A 145 10.49 -0.51 -8.90
C MET A 145 9.37 0.07 -8.04
N PRO A 146 9.48 1.32 -7.57
CA PRO A 146 8.45 1.95 -6.75
C PRO A 146 7.20 2.23 -7.60
N ALA A 147 6.02 2.34 -6.96
CA ALA A 147 4.74 2.58 -7.64
C ALA A 147 4.40 1.57 -8.76
N PHE A 148 4.99 0.37 -8.74
CA PHE A 148 4.73 -0.69 -9.72
C PHE A 148 3.24 -0.97 -9.91
N TRP A 149 2.47 -1.08 -8.82
CA TRP A 149 1.05 -1.36 -8.91
C TRP A 149 0.30 -0.26 -9.68
N TRP A 150 0.64 1.00 -9.44
CA TRP A 150 0.02 2.13 -10.13
C TRP A 150 0.41 2.19 -11.61
N LEU A 151 1.70 1.99 -11.89
CA LEU A 151 2.25 2.13 -13.25
C LEU A 151 1.93 0.94 -14.16
N TYR A 152 1.85 -0.27 -13.61
CA TYR A 152 1.86 -1.50 -14.42
C TYR A 152 0.76 -2.51 -14.10
N ASN A 153 0.09 -2.39 -12.94
CA ASN A 153 -0.96 -3.33 -12.52
C ASN A 153 -2.14 -2.66 -11.80
N MET A 154 -2.65 -1.57 -12.40
CA MET A 154 -3.74 -0.77 -11.82
C MET A 154 -5.02 -1.62 -11.67
N TYR A 155 -5.27 -2.56 -12.60
CA TYR A 155 -6.41 -3.47 -12.51
C TYR A 155 -6.44 -4.22 -11.17
N ALA A 156 -5.31 -4.81 -10.76
CA ALA A 156 -5.26 -5.55 -9.50
C ALA A 156 -5.36 -4.61 -8.28
N LEU A 157 -4.70 -3.45 -8.32
CA LEU A 157 -4.71 -2.48 -7.24
C LEU A 157 -6.14 -1.99 -6.94
N ALA A 158 -6.84 -1.49 -7.97
CA ALA A 158 -8.21 -0.98 -7.84
C ALA A 158 -9.19 -2.11 -7.46
N ARG A 159 -9.08 -3.27 -8.11
CA ARG A 159 -9.98 -4.41 -7.84
C ARG A 159 -9.83 -4.96 -6.43
N ASN A 160 -8.61 -5.02 -5.90
CA ASN A 160 -8.38 -5.52 -4.55
C ASN A 160 -8.98 -4.60 -3.50
N SER A 161 -8.81 -3.27 -3.65
CA SER A 161 -9.44 -2.27 -2.77
C SER A 161 -10.96 -2.48 -2.67
N TRP A 162 -11.65 -2.54 -3.82
CA TRP A 162 -13.10 -2.81 -3.89
C TRP A 162 -13.48 -4.17 -3.30
N LYS A 163 -12.68 -5.21 -3.58
CA LYS A 163 -12.95 -6.56 -3.09
C LYS A 163 -12.91 -6.66 -1.57
N TYR A 164 -11.94 -6.04 -0.91
CA TYR A 164 -11.84 -6.14 0.55
C TYR A 164 -13.07 -5.55 1.23
N GLN A 165 -13.53 -4.37 0.78
CA GLN A 165 -14.75 -3.74 1.28
C GLN A 165 -15.99 -4.60 1.01
N SER A 166 -16.19 -5.06 -0.24
CA SER A 166 -17.37 -5.85 -0.61
C SER A 166 -17.44 -7.23 0.04
N ARG A 167 -16.27 -7.81 0.39
CA ARG A 167 -16.14 -9.12 1.05
C ARG A 167 -16.20 -9.08 2.57
N ASP A 168 -16.21 -7.90 3.18
CA ASP A 168 -16.42 -7.78 4.62
C ASP A 168 -17.86 -8.15 4.98
N LYS A 169 -18.08 -9.46 5.22
CA LYS A 169 -19.37 -10.06 5.60
C LYS A 169 -19.43 -10.41 7.09
N ARG A 170 -18.59 -9.80 7.92
CA ARG A 170 -18.66 -9.94 9.37
C ARG A 170 -20.04 -9.54 9.88
N LYS A 171 -20.65 -10.42 10.67
CA LYS A 171 -21.92 -10.13 11.35
C LYS A 171 -21.75 -9.15 12.51
N ARG A 172 -20.61 -9.22 13.20
CA ARG A 172 -20.20 -8.31 14.28
C ARG A 172 -18.90 -7.64 13.86
N LYS A 173 -18.89 -6.32 13.82
CA LYS A 173 -17.75 -5.49 13.40
C LYS A 173 -17.17 -4.73 14.59
N HIS A 174 -16.64 -5.46 15.57
CA HIS A 174 -16.00 -4.85 16.74
C HIS A 174 -14.70 -4.14 16.35
N GLN A 175 -13.83 -4.81 15.59
CA GLN A 175 -12.64 -4.16 15.04
C GLN A 175 -13.02 -3.29 13.83
N HIS A 176 -12.75 -2.00 13.90
CA HIS A 176 -12.80 -1.13 12.74
C HIS A 176 -11.60 -1.38 11.82
N ILE A 177 -11.84 -1.35 10.50
CA ILE A 177 -10.81 -1.69 9.50
C ILE A 177 -10.83 -0.66 8.37
N GLU A 178 -9.68 -0.03 8.13
CA GLU A 178 -9.41 0.78 6.95
C GLU A 178 -8.96 -0.14 5.80
N PHE A 179 -9.86 -0.32 4.82
CA PHE A 179 -9.58 -1.10 3.62
C PHE A 179 -9.08 -0.27 2.44
N ASP A 180 -9.18 1.07 2.50
CA ASP A 180 -8.71 1.92 1.41
C ASP A 180 -7.19 1.78 1.25
N THR A 181 -6.77 1.50 0.02
CA THR A 181 -5.38 1.46 -0.41
C THR A 181 -4.66 2.75 -0.07
N TYR A 182 -5.34 3.88 -0.27
CA TYR A 182 -4.82 5.21 0.00
C TYR A 182 -5.32 5.68 1.36
N ALA A 183 -4.48 5.49 2.38
CA ALA A 183 -4.80 5.88 3.75
C ALA A 183 -3.55 6.50 4.41
N PRO A 184 -3.68 7.11 5.59
CA PRO A 184 -2.59 7.90 6.16
C PRO A 184 -1.25 7.17 6.29
N ASP A 185 -1.24 5.89 6.68
CA ASP A 185 -0.02 5.07 6.79
C ASP A 185 0.69 4.89 5.44
N SER A 186 -0.04 4.51 4.39
CA SER A 186 0.54 4.28 3.05
C SER A 186 0.91 5.60 2.36
N MET A 187 0.18 6.68 2.63
CA MET A 187 0.47 8.00 2.07
C MET A 187 1.69 8.66 2.72
N GLU A 188 1.92 8.45 4.02
CA GLU A 188 3.18 8.86 4.65
C GLU A 188 4.38 8.07 4.12
N GLU A 189 4.22 6.77 3.83
CA GLU A 189 5.24 5.98 3.12
C GLU A 189 5.51 6.53 1.70
N VAL A 190 4.47 6.98 0.98
CA VAL A 190 4.60 7.60 -0.35
C VAL A 190 5.37 8.92 -0.28
N ILE A 191 5.08 9.76 0.71
CA ILE A 191 5.78 11.03 0.93
C ILE A 191 7.24 10.81 1.33
N ALA A 192 7.51 9.84 2.21
CA ALA A 192 8.87 9.43 2.53
C ALA A 192 9.60 8.89 1.29
N GLY A 193 8.91 8.09 0.47
CA GLY A 193 9.42 7.57 -0.79
C GLY A 193 9.82 8.69 -1.75
N ARG A 194 8.99 9.72 -1.94
CA ARG A 194 9.33 10.89 -2.77
C ARG A 194 10.63 11.56 -2.31
N LYS A 195 10.80 11.78 -1.00
CA LYS A 195 12.04 12.36 -0.43
C LYS A 195 13.26 11.50 -0.73
N LEU A 196 13.14 10.18 -0.59
CA LEU A 196 14.23 9.25 -0.91
C LEU A 196 14.59 9.31 -2.40
N LEU A 197 13.60 9.33 -3.28
CA LEU A 197 13.83 9.46 -4.73
C LEU A 197 14.52 10.78 -5.08
N GLU A 198 14.14 11.90 -4.46
CA GLU A 198 14.82 13.19 -4.62
C GLU A 198 16.30 13.07 -4.22
N ILE A 199 16.58 12.55 -3.02
CA ILE A 199 17.95 12.44 -2.48
C ILE A 199 18.81 11.53 -3.36
N TRP A 200 18.32 10.33 -3.71
CA TRP A 200 19.10 9.39 -4.51
C TRP A 200 19.32 9.88 -5.93
N THR A 201 18.36 10.62 -6.51
CA THR A 201 18.53 11.28 -7.81
C THR A 201 19.61 12.34 -7.75
N ALA A 202 19.59 13.20 -6.74
CA ALA A 202 20.61 14.23 -6.54
C ALA A 202 22.00 13.61 -6.35
N LYS A 203 22.12 12.59 -5.51
CA LYS A 203 23.38 11.88 -5.28
C LYS A 203 23.94 11.28 -6.57
N ALA A 204 23.11 10.60 -7.36
CA ALA A 204 23.51 10.04 -8.64
C ALA A 204 24.03 11.13 -9.59
N ALA A 205 23.32 12.26 -9.71
CA ALA A 205 23.72 13.37 -10.56
C ALA A 205 25.02 14.06 -10.11
N ILE A 206 25.24 14.23 -8.80
CA ILE A 206 26.45 14.83 -8.23
C ILE A 206 27.66 13.92 -8.49
N GLN A 207 27.49 12.61 -8.27
CA GLN A 207 28.53 11.61 -8.50
C GLN A 207 28.92 11.52 -9.98
N GLU A 208 27.95 11.56 -10.90
CA GLU A 208 28.20 11.59 -12.35
C GLU A 208 29.04 12.81 -12.77
N GLN A 209 28.88 13.93 -12.07
CA GLN A 209 29.68 15.16 -12.28
C GLN A 209 31.05 15.13 -11.58
N GLY A 210 31.41 14.04 -10.90
CA GLY A 210 32.66 13.92 -10.15
C GLY A 210 32.76 14.83 -8.91
N LYS A 211 31.63 15.34 -8.42
CA LYS A 211 31.56 16.20 -7.24
C LYS A 211 31.44 15.38 -5.95
N ARG A 212 31.84 15.98 -4.83
CA ARG A 212 31.80 15.32 -3.51
C ARG A 212 30.42 15.46 -2.88
N LEU A 213 29.90 14.36 -2.33
CA LEU A 213 28.58 14.36 -1.69
C LEU A 213 28.58 15.15 -0.37
N GLU A 214 29.72 15.22 0.32
CA GLU A 214 29.85 15.90 1.62
C GLU A 214 29.63 17.42 1.54
N ASP A 215 29.69 18.00 0.35
CA ASP A 215 29.47 19.43 0.11
C ASP A 215 27.98 19.80 0.12
N TYR A 216 27.09 18.81 0.18
CA TYR A 216 25.64 18.99 0.09
C TYR A 216 24.95 18.49 1.35
N ASP A 217 24.22 19.39 2.03
CA ASP A 217 23.36 18.99 3.12
C ASP A 217 22.06 18.32 2.62
N TYR A 218 21.28 17.78 3.56
CA TYR A 218 20.02 17.10 3.26
C TYR A 218 19.04 17.97 2.47
N LYS A 219 18.96 19.27 2.77
CA LYS A 219 18.02 20.18 2.11
C LYS A 219 18.47 20.46 0.67
N ALA A 220 19.77 20.71 0.47
CA ALA A 220 20.35 20.92 -0.85
C ALA A 220 20.17 19.70 -1.77
N LEU A 221 20.36 18.48 -1.24
CA LEU A 221 20.11 17.24 -1.99
C LEU A 221 18.64 17.13 -2.41
N ARG A 222 17.70 17.43 -1.50
CA ARG A 222 16.28 17.37 -1.82
C ARG A 222 15.87 18.36 -2.90
N GLU A 223 16.30 19.61 -2.81
CA GLU A 223 15.98 20.64 -3.82
C GLU A 223 16.55 20.26 -5.19
N LEU A 224 17.82 19.87 -5.26
CA LEU A 224 18.45 19.45 -6.51
C LEU A 224 17.71 18.25 -7.12
N GLY A 225 17.41 17.23 -6.31
CA GLY A 225 16.70 16.04 -6.74
C GLY A 225 15.30 16.36 -7.28
N LYS A 226 14.56 17.21 -6.57
CA LYS A 226 13.24 17.68 -6.97
C LYS A 226 13.28 18.41 -8.31
N THR A 227 14.27 19.28 -8.53
CA THR A 227 14.48 19.97 -9.82
C THR A 227 14.77 18.98 -10.93
N LEU A 228 15.70 18.04 -10.72
CA LEU A 228 16.05 17.02 -11.72
C LEU A 228 14.85 16.13 -12.10
N LEU A 229 13.99 15.81 -11.12
CA LEU A 229 12.80 14.98 -11.34
C LEU A 229 11.68 15.68 -12.13
N GLN A 230 11.84 16.96 -12.49
CA GLN A 230 10.93 17.64 -13.43
C GLN A 230 11.27 17.34 -14.90
N ASP A 231 12.50 16.89 -15.20
CA ASP A 231 12.92 16.56 -16.57
C ASP A 231 13.23 15.07 -16.72
N LYS A 232 12.37 14.37 -17.46
CA LYS A 232 12.53 12.95 -17.75
C LYS A 232 13.87 12.62 -18.43
N ASN A 233 14.39 13.52 -19.26
CA ASN A 233 15.64 13.29 -19.98
C ASN A 233 16.85 13.31 -19.04
N ALA A 234 16.84 14.22 -18.06
CA ALA A 234 17.87 14.28 -17.02
C ALA A 234 17.97 12.96 -16.23
N ILE A 235 16.82 12.30 -15.97
CA ILE A 235 16.78 11.03 -15.23
C ILE A 235 17.20 9.84 -16.08
N LYS A 236 16.89 9.84 -17.37
CA LYS A 236 17.16 8.69 -18.27
C LYS A 236 18.64 8.33 -18.38
N ALA A 237 19.52 9.31 -18.16
CA ALA A 237 20.97 9.11 -18.20
C ALA A 237 21.56 8.59 -16.87
N LEU A 238 20.79 8.60 -15.78
CA LEU A 238 21.31 8.33 -14.43
C LEU A 238 21.04 6.91 -13.97
N GLU A 239 22.05 6.32 -13.35
CA GLU A 239 21.93 5.10 -12.56
C GLU A 239 21.63 5.46 -11.11
N ILE A 240 20.39 5.26 -10.67
CA ILE A 240 19.96 5.66 -9.32
C ILE A 240 19.91 4.44 -8.41
N PHE A 241 20.61 4.53 -7.27
CA PHE A 241 20.73 3.44 -6.29
C PHE A 241 20.13 3.83 -4.95
N GLY A 242 19.38 2.90 -4.36
CA GLY A 242 18.81 3.01 -3.02
C GLY A 242 19.84 2.69 -1.95
N GLU A 243 19.70 3.33 -0.80
CA GLU A 243 20.59 3.18 0.35
C GLU A 243 19.87 2.54 1.54
N ASP A 244 20.62 1.75 2.32
CA ASP A 244 20.14 1.08 3.54
C ASP A 244 18.87 0.25 3.33
N MET A 245 18.73 -0.40 2.17
CA MET A 245 17.59 -1.27 1.86
C MET A 245 17.94 -2.76 1.92
N GLU A 246 19.22 -3.09 1.90
CA GLU A 246 19.68 -4.46 1.95
C GLU A 246 21.04 -4.56 2.64
N LYS A 247 21.20 -5.55 3.51
CA LYS A 247 22.44 -5.82 4.22
C LYS A 247 23.40 -6.67 3.38
N SER A 248 23.83 -6.12 2.24
CA SER A 248 24.85 -6.74 1.40
C SER A 248 25.75 -5.69 0.75
N ARG A 249 26.80 -6.13 0.02
CA ARG A 249 27.65 -5.23 -0.78
C ARG A 249 27.08 -4.95 -2.16
N ARG A 250 25.97 -5.59 -2.53
CA ARG A 250 25.38 -5.50 -3.86
C ARG A 250 24.58 -4.21 -3.96
N LYS A 251 24.48 -3.66 -5.18
CA LYS A 251 23.74 -2.43 -5.40
C LYS A 251 22.23 -2.69 -5.33
N VAL A 252 21.50 -1.71 -4.80
CA VAL A 252 20.03 -1.70 -4.85
C VAL A 252 19.61 -0.73 -5.95
N ARG A 253 19.29 -1.24 -7.13
CA ARG A 253 18.89 -0.44 -8.28
C ARG A 253 17.45 0.05 -8.12
N ILE A 254 17.22 1.35 -8.25
CA ILE A 254 15.86 1.90 -8.31
C ILE A 254 15.44 2.08 -9.76
N LEU A 255 14.37 1.40 -10.15
CA LEU A 255 13.82 1.43 -11.51
C LEU A 255 12.71 2.47 -11.63
N LYS A 256 12.59 3.08 -12.82
CA LYS A 256 11.46 3.98 -13.17
C LYS A 256 11.31 5.17 -12.21
N VAL A 257 12.43 5.74 -11.76
CA VAL A 257 12.45 6.80 -10.73
C VAL A 257 11.57 8.00 -11.10
N TYR A 258 11.68 8.49 -12.33
CA TYR A 258 10.84 9.60 -12.81
C TYR A 258 9.35 9.24 -12.75
N GLU A 259 8.95 8.13 -13.37
CA GLU A 259 7.55 7.72 -13.40
C GLU A 259 7.00 7.45 -12.00
N ALA A 260 7.80 6.84 -11.12
CA ALA A 260 7.41 6.53 -9.76
C ALA A 260 7.25 7.80 -8.89
N TYR A 261 8.15 8.78 -9.03
CA TYR A 261 8.05 10.05 -8.33
C TYR A 261 6.74 10.78 -8.68
N HIS A 262 6.41 10.85 -9.97
CA HIS A 262 5.16 11.48 -10.44
C HIS A 262 3.92 10.67 -10.06
N ALA A 263 3.96 9.34 -10.15
CA ALA A 263 2.88 8.46 -9.68
C ALA A 263 2.59 8.66 -8.18
N TYR A 264 3.62 8.81 -7.35
CA TYR A 264 3.46 9.16 -5.94
C TYR A 264 2.80 10.53 -5.74
N GLY A 265 3.05 11.51 -6.62
CA GLY A 265 2.34 12.79 -6.59
C GLY A 265 0.86 12.63 -6.93
N ASP A 266 0.57 11.89 -8.00
CA ASP A 266 -0.80 11.59 -8.42
C ASP A 266 -1.58 10.82 -7.33
N MET A 267 -0.95 9.85 -6.65
CA MET A 267 -1.55 9.14 -5.51
C MET A 267 -1.97 10.08 -4.38
N LEU A 268 -1.15 11.06 -4.03
CA LEU A 268 -1.44 12.03 -2.97
C LEU A 268 -2.59 12.95 -3.34
N ILE A 269 -2.61 13.43 -4.59
CA ILE A 269 -3.73 14.23 -5.12
C ILE A 269 -5.01 13.41 -5.10
N TYR A 270 -4.96 12.19 -5.62
CA TYR A 270 -6.11 11.29 -5.68
C TYR A 270 -6.67 10.95 -4.29
N TYR A 271 -5.77 10.64 -3.35
CA TYR A 271 -6.11 10.42 -1.94
C TYR A 271 -6.85 11.62 -1.35
N ALA A 272 -6.30 12.83 -1.52
CA ALA A 272 -6.88 14.02 -0.91
C ALA A 272 -8.22 14.41 -1.52
N ILE A 273 -8.32 14.45 -2.85
CA ILE A 273 -9.57 14.83 -3.52
C ILE A 273 -10.69 13.84 -3.22
N ARG A 274 -10.40 12.53 -3.12
CA ARG A 274 -11.42 11.54 -2.72
C ARG A 274 -11.93 11.75 -1.29
N ASN A 275 -11.07 12.11 -0.35
CA ASN A 275 -11.51 12.39 1.02
C ASN A 275 -12.32 13.70 1.10
N VAL A 276 -11.89 14.74 0.38
CA VAL A 276 -12.64 16.01 0.26
C VAL A 276 -14.03 15.78 -0.35
N LEU A 277 -14.10 15.01 -1.45
CA LEU A 277 -15.36 14.64 -2.09
C LEU A 277 -16.29 13.88 -1.13
N SER A 278 -15.76 12.88 -0.43
CA SER A 278 -16.55 12.10 0.55
C SER A 278 -17.13 13.00 1.64
N TYR A 279 -16.30 13.87 2.21
CA TYR A 279 -16.73 14.79 3.27
C TYR A 279 -17.82 15.75 2.79
N LEU A 280 -17.58 16.44 1.66
CA LEU A 280 -18.51 17.43 1.13
C LEU A 280 -19.81 16.81 0.58
N LYS A 281 -19.81 15.51 0.26
CA LYS A 281 -21.02 14.75 -0.07
C LYS A 281 -21.85 14.42 1.18
N GLU A 282 -21.20 14.07 2.28
CA GLU A 282 -21.86 13.83 3.58
C GLU A 282 -22.33 15.14 4.24
N HIS A 283 -21.69 16.26 3.91
CA HIS A 283 -21.99 17.60 4.43
C HIS A 283 -22.37 18.54 3.27
N PRO A 284 -23.59 18.43 2.69
CA PRO A 284 -23.99 19.20 1.51
C PRO A 284 -24.08 20.71 1.75
N GLN A 285 -24.18 21.14 3.02
CA GLN A 285 -24.21 22.56 3.40
C GLN A 285 -22.81 23.18 3.51
N ASP A 286 -21.76 22.36 3.57
CA ASP A 286 -20.40 22.85 3.70
C ASP A 286 -19.86 23.34 2.34
N ASN A 287 -18.82 24.14 2.38
CA ASN A 287 -17.99 24.47 1.22
C ASN A 287 -16.52 24.29 1.60
N PHE A 288 -15.59 24.61 0.70
CA PHE A 288 -14.17 24.47 1.01
C PHE A 288 -13.76 25.32 2.21
N SER A 289 -14.27 26.55 2.34
CA SER A 289 -13.95 27.41 3.48
C SER A 289 -14.41 26.80 4.80
N THR A 290 -15.68 26.35 4.89
CA THR A 290 -16.20 25.77 6.14
C THR A 290 -15.56 24.41 6.46
N MET A 291 -15.23 23.61 5.44
CA MET A 291 -14.43 22.40 5.61
C MET A 291 -13.06 22.72 6.21
N LEU A 292 -12.34 23.72 5.68
CA LEU A 292 -11.05 24.12 6.21
C LEU A 292 -11.14 24.63 7.66
N GLU A 293 -12.22 25.32 8.02
CA GLU A 293 -12.50 25.70 9.40
C GLU A 293 -12.74 24.49 10.33
N ALA A 294 -13.23 23.36 9.80
CA ALA A 294 -13.38 22.13 10.58
C ALA A 294 -12.03 21.40 10.79
N LEU A 295 -11.01 21.69 9.98
CA LEU A 295 -9.73 20.99 10.01
C LEU A 295 -8.70 21.55 11.01
N LYS A 296 -8.98 22.69 11.67
CA LYS A 296 -8.20 23.47 12.69
C LYS A 296 -7.00 22.77 13.39
N GLU A 297 -5.99 22.36 12.65
CA GLU A 297 -4.67 22.00 13.14
C GLU A 297 -3.64 22.44 12.08
N ASP A 298 -2.55 23.04 12.54
CA ASP A 298 -1.54 23.63 11.66
C ASP A 298 -0.51 22.61 11.15
N ARG A 299 -0.56 21.36 11.63
CA ARG A 299 0.48 20.36 11.35
C ARG A 299 -0.08 19.00 11.01
N ARG A 300 0.44 18.45 9.92
CA ARG A 300 0.14 17.10 9.48
C ARG A 300 0.76 16.09 10.44
N GLU A 301 -0.05 15.16 10.95
CA GLU A 301 0.47 13.96 11.62
C GLU A 301 1.22 13.08 10.63
N LYS A 302 2.45 12.71 10.97
CA LYS A 302 3.36 11.93 10.10
C LYS A 302 3.45 10.46 10.50
N SER A 303 2.99 10.12 11.70
CA SER A 303 3.22 8.80 12.29
C SER A 303 1.90 8.12 12.62
N TRP A 304 1.54 7.18 11.76
CA TRP A 304 0.32 6.38 11.85
C TRP A 304 0.65 4.92 12.12
N ASN A 305 -0.01 4.33 13.11
CA ASN A 305 0.13 2.93 13.47
C ASN A 305 -1.09 2.15 12.99
N ASN A 306 -0.84 1.06 12.29
CA ASN A 306 -1.86 0.07 11.98
C ASN A 306 -1.97 -0.90 13.16
N LEU A 307 -3.13 -0.91 13.82
CA LEU A 307 -3.44 -1.74 14.98
C LEU A 307 -4.57 -2.71 14.61
N GLY A 308 -4.23 -3.78 13.87
CA GLY A 308 -5.23 -4.77 13.47
C GLY A 308 -6.20 -4.27 12.39
N GLY A 309 -5.77 -3.34 11.55
CA GLY A 309 -6.57 -2.74 10.48
C GLY A 309 -7.13 -1.36 10.80
N GLN A 310 -7.15 -0.96 12.07
CA GLN A 310 -7.49 0.41 12.46
C GLN A 310 -6.23 1.27 12.46
N LEU A 311 -6.25 2.35 11.68
CA LEU A 311 -5.15 3.31 11.65
C LEU A 311 -5.36 4.34 12.75
N MET A 312 -4.30 4.56 13.55
CA MET A 312 -4.32 5.44 14.71
C MET A 312 -3.07 6.31 14.72
N MET A 313 -3.21 7.59 15.07
CA MET A 313 -2.03 8.45 15.23
C MET A 313 -1.17 7.95 16.39
N THR A 314 0.15 8.17 16.30
CA THR A 314 1.06 7.76 17.37
C THR A 314 0.74 8.43 18.70
N ARG A 315 0.35 9.72 18.66
CA ARG A 315 -0.08 10.46 19.86
C ARG A 315 -1.26 9.79 20.58
N ASP A 316 -2.25 9.31 19.84
CA ASP A 316 -3.43 8.66 20.43
C ASP A 316 -3.08 7.28 20.99
N LEU A 317 -2.21 6.53 20.30
CA LEU A 317 -1.72 5.24 20.77
C LEU A 317 -0.87 5.38 22.05
N ASP A 318 -0.03 6.40 22.12
CA ASP A 318 0.80 6.64 23.30
C ASP A 318 -0.06 7.11 24.48
N GLN A 319 -1.08 7.94 24.24
CA GLN A 319 -2.06 8.30 25.28
C GLN A 319 -2.85 7.07 25.75
N LEU A 320 -3.33 6.23 24.83
CA LEU A 320 -3.99 4.97 25.15
C LEU A 320 -3.12 4.08 26.04
N ARG A 321 -1.83 3.94 25.72
CA ARG A 321 -0.87 3.17 26.53
C ARG A 321 -0.69 3.77 27.93
N GLU A 322 -0.64 5.09 28.03
CA GLU A 322 -0.50 5.77 29.32
C GLU A 322 -1.75 5.61 30.18
N ASP A 323 -2.93 5.74 29.59
CA ASP A 323 -4.22 5.55 30.28
C ASP A 323 -4.40 4.11 30.77
N ILE A 324 -3.85 3.11 30.05
CA ILE A 324 -3.80 1.72 30.53
C ILE A 324 -2.83 1.59 31.71
N LYS A 325 -1.62 2.17 31.61
CA LYS A 325 -0.60 2.08 32.67
C LYS A 325 -1.04 2.75 33.98
N ASN A 326 -1.72 3.89 33.87
CA ASN A 326 -2.17 4.67 35.02
C ASN A 326 -3.52 4.17 35.60
N GLY A 327 -4.15 3.17 34.97
CA GLY A 327 -5.40 2.56 35.42
C GLY A 327 -6.67 3.33 35.05
N SER A 328 -6.58 4.39 34.24
CA SER A 328 -7.75 5.12 33.71
C SER A 328 -8.58 4.27 32.75
N LEU A 329 -7.93 3.36 32.01
CA LEU A 329 -8.58 2.29 31.25
C LEU A 329 -8.32 0.96 31.97
N ALA A 330 -9.21 0.60 32.89
CA ALA A 330 -9.01 -0.50 33.83
C ALA A 330 -9.54 -1.86 33.31
N SER A 331 -10.32 -1.87 32.24
CA SER A 331 -10.91 -3.08 31.68
C SER A 331 -10.75 -3.18 30.16
N TRP A 332 -10.96 -4.38 29.62
CA TRP A 332 -10.99 -4.58 28.18
C TRP A 332 -12.10 -3.76 27.51
N ASP A 333 -13.26 -3.62 28.16
CA ASP A 333 -14.37 -2.84 27.60
C ASP A 333 -14.01 -1.35 27.51
N ASP A 334 -13.34 -0.79 28.52
CA ASP A 334 -12.87 0.60 28.49
C ASP A 334 -11.86 0.82 27.36
N ILE A 335 -10.93 -0.12 27.17
CA ILE A 335 -9.94 -0.07 26.09
C ILE A 335 -10.63 -0.10 24.73
N HIS A 336 -11.58 -1.01 24.51
CA HIS A 336 -12.31 -1.08 23.23
C HIS A 336 -13.18 0.15 23.00
N HIS A 337 -13.82 0.69 24.04
CA HIS A 337 -14.56 1.93 23.94
C HIS A 337 -13.65 3.09 23.49
N ARG A 338 -12.42 3.18 24.01
CA ARG A 338 -11.45 4.17 23.53
C ARG A 338 -11.06 3.96 22.06
N TYR A 339 -10.97 2.71 21.59
CA TYR A 339 -10.75 2.45 20.16
C TYR A 339 -11.92 2.96 19.30
N ASP A 340 -13.16 2.78 19.77
CA ASP A 340 -14.36 3.28 19.09
C ASP A 340 -14.37 4.82 19.05
N GLU A 341 -14.09 5.49 20.17
CA GLU A 341 -13.97 6.96 20.25
C GLU A 341 -12.92 7.53 19.29
N ILE A 342 -11.78 6.84 19.13
CA ILE A 342 -10.74 7.24 18.17
C ILE A 342 -11.21 6.99 16.74
N TRP A 343 -11.92 5.88 16.49
CA TRP A 343 -12.46 5.58 15.16
C TRP A 343 -13.53 6.59 14.71
N GLU A 344 -14.38 7.07 15.62
CA GLU A 344 -15.38 8.10 15.32
C GLU A 344 -14.74 9.39 14.77
N LYS A 345 -13.53 9.72 15.24
CA LYS A 345 -12.77 10.90 14.77
C LYS A 345 -11.98 10.63 13.49
N TYR A 346 -11.73 9.37 13.17
CA TYR A 346 -10.82 8.95 12.10
C TYR A 346 -11.18 9.55 10.73
N THR A 347 -12.48 9.69 10.40
CA THR A 347 -12.89 10.29 9.11
C THR A 347 -12.38 11.73 8.97
N ILE A 348 -12.50 12.55 10.03
CA ILE A 348 -12.02 13.94 10.04
C ILE A 348 -10.51 13.98 10.10
N ASP A 349 -9.88 13.11 10.88
CA ASP A 349 -8.43 13.03 10.97
C ASP A 349 -7.78 12.59 9.65
N LYS A 350 -8.40 11.65 8.93
CA LYS A 350 -8.00 11.22 7.59
C LYS A 350 -8.18 12.36 6.58
N LEU A 351 -9.28 13.10 6.62
CA LEU A 351 -9.50 14.27 5.78
C LEU A 351 -8.43 15.35 6.03
N ARG A 352 -8.17 15.66 7.30
CA ARG A 352 -7.12 16.61 7.71
C ARG A 352 -5.76 16.19 7.17
N HIS A 353 -5.40 14.92 7.36
CA HIS A 353 -4.16 14.36 6.85
C HIS A 353 -4.07 14.49 5.33
N ALA A 354 -5.17 14.26 4.61
CA ALA A 354 -5.22 14.37 3.17
C ALA A 354 -5.04 15.81 2.67
N TYR A 355 -5.73 16.77 3.28
CA TYR A 355 -5.56 18.20 2.99
C TYR A 355 -4.12 18.66 3.24
N LEU A 356 -3.56 18.37 4.43
CA LEU A 356 -2.21 18.81 4.76
C LEU A 356 -1.13 18.06 3.94
N SER A 357 -1.45 16.89 3.38
CA SER A 357 -0.59 16.22 2.40
C SER A 357 -0.57 16.93 1.05
N LEU A 358 -1.68 17.54 0.62
CA LEU A 358 -1.69 18.42 -0.55
C LEU A 358 -0.89 19.70 -0.30
N CYS A 359 -1.09 20.36 0.85
CA CYS A 359 -0.30 21.52 1.25
C CYS A 359 1.21 21.19 1.22
N TYR A 360 1.59 20.03 1.77
CA TYR A 360 2.97 19.54 1.70
C TYR A 360 3.45 19.30 0.26
N LEU A 361 2.62 18.70 -0.61
CA LEU A 361 2.98 18.42 -2.00
C LEU A 361 3.18 19.70 -2.83
N LEU A 362 2.34 20.70 -2.59
CA LEU A 362 2.35 22.00 -3.26
C LEU A 362 3.32 23.01 -2.61
N GLU A 363 3.85 22.68 -1.43
CA GLU A 363 4.69 23.58 -0.62
C GLU A 363 4.02 24.91 -0.29
N VAL A 364 2.74 24.84 0.09
CA VAL A 364 1.94 25.99 0.54
C VAL A 364 1.34 25.72 1.92
N ASP A 365 1.08 26.76 2.70
CA ASP A 365 0.40 26.62 3.98
C ASP A 365 -1.11 26.39 3.81
N SER A 366 -1.70 27.02 2.78
CA SER A 366 -3.10 26.88 2.41
C SER A 366 -3.27 26.88 0.90
N ILE A 367 -4.26 26.14 0.40
CA ILE A 367 -4.56 26.00 -1.03
C ILE A 367 -5.49 27.13 -1.48
N SER A 368 -5.08 27.92 -2.47
CA SER A 368 -5.90 28.98 -3.06
C SER A 368 -7.05 28.42 -3.90
N LYS A 369 -8.01 29.27 -4.27
CA LYS A 369 -9.12 28.88 -5.14
C LYS A 369 -8.64 28.37 -6.51
N GLU A 370 -7.65 29.05 -7.10
CA GLU A 370 -7.05 28.67 -8.37
C GLU A 370 -6.34 27.33 -8.27
N GLN A 371 -5.56 27.12 -7.21
CA GLN A 371 -4.89 25.85 -6.96
C GLN A 371 -5.88 24.70 -6.75
N TRP A 372 -7.00 24.95 -6.05
CA TRP A 372 -8.07 23.96 -5.94
C TRP A 372 -8.65 23.61 -7.30
N GLN A 373 -8.92 24.60 -8.16
CA GLN A 373 -9.43 24.36 -9.50
C GLN A 373 -8.45 23.49 -10.31
N ASP A 374 -7.15 23.77 -10.24
CA ASP A 374 -6.12 22.97 -10.89
C ASP A 374 -6.06 21.54 -10.33
N LEU A 375 -6.16 21.38 -9.02
CA LEU A 375 -6.18 20.06 -8.35
C LEU A 375 -7.41 19.24 -8.73
N LEU A 376 -8.58 19.87 -8.84
CA LEU A 376 -9.82 19.21 -9.25
C LEU A 376 -9.74 18.73 -10.71
N ASN A 377 -9.22 19.57 -11.62
CA ASN A 377 -8.96 19.19 -13.00
C ASN A 377 -7.95 18.03 -13.08
N LYS A 378 -6.84 18.16 -12.35
CA LYS A 378 -5.82 17.11 -12.27
C LYS A 378 -6.37 15.81 -11.70
N ALA A 379 -7.32 15.85 -10.76
CA ALA A 379 -7.98 14.67 -10.23
C ALA A 379 -8.87 13.98 -11.26
N ILE A 380 -9.52 14.74 -12.16
CA ILE A 380 -10.22 14.17 -13.32
C ILE A 380 -9.22 13.43 -14.21
N ASP A 381 -8.11 14.06 -14.56
CA ASP A 381 -7.06 13.42 -15.38
C ASP A 381 -6.54 12.14 -14.73
N ILE A 382 -6.33 12.15 -13.41
CA ILE A 382 -5.89 10.97 -12.66
C ILE A 382 -6.97 9.88 -12.68
N GLN A 383 -8.24 10.21 -12.49
CA GLN A 383 -9.33 9.23 -12.54
C GLN A 383 -9.49 8.63 -13.94
N GLU A 384 -9.31 9.42 -14.99
CA GLU A 384 -9.26 8.94 -16.37
C GLU A 384 -8.07 8.01 -16.60
N TYR A 385 -6.89 8.41 -16.12
CA TYR A 385 -5.69 7.57 -16.16
C TYR A 385 -5.92 6.24 -15.45
N VAL A 386 -6.50 6.24 -14.23
CA VAL A 386 -6.83 5.03 -13.48
C VAL A 386 -7.75 4.13 -14.31
N CYS A 387 -8.84 4.67 -14.87
CA CYS A 387 -9.77 3.93 -15.73
C CYS A 387 -9.09 3.32 -16.95
N GLN A 388 -8.25 4.10 -17.64
CA GLN A 388 -7.50 3.65 -18.78
C GLN A 388 -6.49 2.55 -18.40
N GLN A 389 -5.76 2.71 -17.28
CA GLN A 389 -4.79 1.72 -16.82
C GLN A 389 -5.43 0.43 -16.32
N VAL A 390 -6.64 0.48 -15.74
CA VAL A 390 -7.44 -0.72 -15.44
C VAL A 390 -7.70 -1.50 -16.72
N TYR A 391 -8.15 -0.82 -17.79
CA TYR A 391 -8.37 -1.43 -19.10
C TYR A 391 -7.07 -1.98 -19.70
N ILE A 392 -6.03 -1.16 -19.83
CA ILE A 392 -4.74 -1.54 -20.42
C ILE A 392 -4.11 -2.73 -19.68
N SER A 393 -4.11 -2.69 -18.35
CA SER A 393 -3.54 -3.78 -17.53
C SER A 393 -4.24 -5.10 -17.79
N ARG A 394 -5.58 -5.09 -17.91
CA ARG A 394 -6.35 -6.30 -18.22
C ARG A 394 -6.22 -6.72 -19.68
N LYS A 395 -6.12 -5.77 -20.61
CA LYS A 395 -5.94 -6.01 -22.06
C LYS A 395 -4.69 -6.84 -22.37
N LYS A 396 -3.61 -6.68 -21.58
CA LYS A 396 -2.38 -7.50 -21.69
C LYS A 396 -2.67 -9.01 -21.64
N ASP A 397 -3.69 -9.44 -20.89
CA ASP A 397 -4.05 -10.85 -20.80
C ASP A 397 -4.60 -11.42 -22.12
N TYR A 398 -5.16 -10.55 -22.97
CA TYR A 398 -5.77 -10.89 -24.26
C TYR A 398 -4.82 -10.70 -25.44
N GLU A 399 -3.90 -9.73 -25.37
CA GLU A 399 -2.96 -9.43 -26.46
C GLU A 399 -1.66 -10.24 -26.39
N ASN A 400 -1.34 -10.82 -25.24
CA ASN A 400 -0.11 -11.59 -25.08
C ASN A 400 -0.15 -12.88 -25.90
N ILE A 401 0.69 -12.95 -26.93
CA ILE A 401 0.81 -14.11 -27.83
C ILE A 401 1.06 -15.41 -27.07
N TYR A 402 1.88 -15.38 -26.00
CA TYR A 402 2.17 -16.57 -25.19
C TYR A 402 0.97 -17.07 -24.40
N ARG A 403 0.02 -16.19 -24.05
CA ARG A 403 -1.25 -16.61 -23.43
C ARG A 403 -2.22 -17.18 -24.44
N ARG A 404 -2.17 -16.73 -25.70
CA ARG A 404 -3.01 -17.29 -26.78
C ARG A 404 -2.60 -18.70 -27.16
N ASN A 405 -1.31 -19.05 -27.00
CA ASN A 405 -0.75 -20.35 -27.42
C ASN A 405 -1.38 -21.56 -26.71
N THR A 406 -2.07 -21.39 -25.58
CA THR A 406 -2.76 -22.49 -24.88
C THR A 406 -4.18 -22.74 -25.37
N TYR A 407 -4.67 -21.95 -26.33
CA TYR A 407 -5.97 -22.13 -26.97
C TYR A 407 -5.75 -22.60 -28.41
N ARG A 408 -6.65 -23.46 -28.90
CA ARG A 408 -6.67 -23.94 -30.29
C ARG A 408 -6.91 -22.80 -31.28
N ASN A 409 -7.76 -21.84 -30.92
CA ASN A 409 -8.09 -20.66 -31.72
C ASN A 409 -8.70 -19.53 -30.86
N GLU A 410 -8.94 -18.36 -31.46
CA GLU A 410 -9.53 -17.18 -30.79
C GLU A 410 -10.94 -17.47 -30.26
N GLU A 411 -11.73 -18.30 -30.95
CA GLU A 411 -13.08 -18.68 -30.53
C GLU A 411 -13.07 -19.44 -29.19
N GLU A 412 -12.17 -20.42 -29.04
CA GLU A 412 -11.99 -21.15 -27.77
C GLU A 412 -11.51 -20.22 -26.65
N MET A 413 -10.59 -19.30 -26.96
CA MET A 413 -10.13 -18.31 -25.99
C MET A 413 -11.30 -17.45 -25.50
N ILE A 414 -12.08 -16.85 -26.40
CA ILE A 414 -13.23 -16.01 -26.06
C ILE A 414 -14.28 -16.82 -25.28
N ALA A 415 -14.55 -18.06 -25.69
CA ALA A 415 -15.48 -18.94 -24.97
C ALA A 415 -14.99 -19.26 -23.54
N SER A 416 -13.68 -19.33 -23.32
CA SER A 416 -13.08 -19.69 -22.02
C SER A 416 -12.94 -18.50 -21.07
N VAL A 417 -12.46 -17.35 -21.55
CA VAL A 417 -12.14 -16.18 -20.69
C VAL A 417 -13.15 -15.03 -20.82
N GLY A 418 -14.09 -15.12 -21.77
CA GLY A 418 -15.05 -14.07 -22.10
C GLY A 418 -14.41 -12.89 -22.82
N LEU A 419 -15.24 -12.02 -23.40
CA LEU A 419 -14.77 -10.79 -24.05
C LEU A 419 -14.23 -9.80 -23.02
N LEU A 420 -13.16 -9.08 -23.38
CA LEU A 420 -12.58 -8.04 -22.53
C LEU A 420 -13.61 -6.95 -22.19
N GLU A 421 -14.39 -6.53 -23.18
CA GLU A 421 -15.42 -5.49 -23.00
C GLU A 421 -16.56 -5.94 -22.07
N ASP A 422 -16.72 -7.25 -21.84
CA ASP A 422 -17.70 -7.81 -20.91
C ASP A 422 -17.20 -7.95 -19.48
N ASN A 423 -15.94 -7.58 -19.22
CA ASN A 423 -15.40 -7.59 -17.86
C ASN A 423 -16.19 -6.61 -16.97
N SER A 424 -16.95 -7.15 -16.01
CA SER A 424 -17.82 -6.35 -15.13
C SER A 424 -17.07 -5.27 -14.35
N PHE A 425 -15.83 -5.55 -13.94
CA PHE A 425 -15.02 -4.57 -13.22
C PHE A 425 -14.57 -3.41 -14.12
N ILE A 426 -14.29 -3.65 -15.40
CA ILE A 426 -13.98 -2.57 -16.36
C ILE A 426 -15.21 -1.68 -16.57
N LYS A 427 -16.41 -2.28 -16.73
CA LYS A 427 -17.67 -1.51 -16.87
C LYS A 427 -17.91 -0.65 -15.62
N GLN A 428 -17.77 -1.25 -14.44
CA GLN A 428 -17.91 -0.56 -13.16
C GLN A 428 -16.95 0.64 -13.05
N VAL A 429 -15.66 0.47 -13.35
CA VAL A 429 -14.68 1.58 -13.25
C VAL A 429 -15.00 2.70 -14.26
N ARG A 430 -15.51 2.38 -15.45
CA ARG A 430 -15.97 3.39 -16.43
C ARG A 430 -17.15 4.21 -15.89
N GLU A 431 -18.11 3.55 -15.26
CA GLU A 431 -19.26 4.20 -14.62
C GLU A 431 -18.83 5.07 -13.43
N GLU A 432 -17.96 4.54 -12.56
CA GLU A 432 -17.38 5.28 -11.43
C GLU A 432 -16.60 6.51 -11.91
N THR A 433 -15.84 6.41 -13.01
CA THR A 433 -15.16 7.56 -13.62
C THR A 433 -16.13 8.61 -14.14
N ALA A 434 -17.24 8.22 -14.77
CA ALA A 434 -18.24 9.16 -15.24
C ALA A 434 -18.90 9.90 -14.07
N LEU A 435 -19.25 9.18 -12.99
CA LEU A 435 -19.80 9.76 -11.77
C LEU A 435 -18.81 10.69 -11.08
N PHE A 436 -17.55 10.27 -10.95
CA PHE A 436 -16.50 11.08 -10.33
C PHE A 436 -16.32 12.42 -11.04
N LYS A 437 -16.35 12.46 -12.37
CA LYS A 437 -16.29 13.72 -13.14
C LYS A 437 -17.45 14.65 -12.80
N GLN A 438 -18.68 14.13 -12.78
CA GLN A 438 -19.86 14.91 -12.41
C GLN A 438 -19.76 15.43 -10.97
N GLU A 439 -19.25 14.62 -10.05
CA GLU A 439 -19.04 15.02 -8.66
C GLU A 439 -17.99 16.16 -8.56
N ILE A 440 -16.90 16.10 -9.32
CA ILE A 440 -15.88 17.17 -9.36
C ILE A 440 -16.43 18.46 -9.98
N GLU A 441 -17.22 18.37 -11.05
CA GLU A 441 -17.86 19.54 -11.68
C GLU A 441 -18.80 20.25 -10.69
N ASN A 442 -19.62 19.48 -9.96
CA ASN A 442 -20.47 20.02 -8.89
C ASN A 442 -19.64 20.61 -7.75
N LEU A 443 -18.52 19.98 -7.40
CA LEU A 443 -17.63 20.46 -6.35
C LEU A 443 -16.97 21.79 -6.72
N SER A 444 -16.63 21.96 -8.00
CA SER A 444 -16.01 23.19 -8.52
C SER A 444 -16.93 24.41 -8.37
N GLN A 445 -18.26 24.20 -8.32
CA GLN A 445 -19.23 25.25 -8.03
C GLN A 445 -19.27 25.67 -6.56
N ARG A 446 -18.70 24.85 -5.65
CA ARG A 446 -18.62 25.09 -4.20
C ARG A 446 -17.28 25.70 -3.77
N LEU A 447 -16.37 25.99 -4.70
CA LEU A 447 -15.15 26.78 -4.50
C LEU A 447 -15.46 28.27 -4.36
#